data_AF-A0A2T0KSV9-F1
#
_entry.id   AF-A0A2T0KSV9-F1
#
_cell.length_a   1.000
_cell.length_b   1.000
_cell.length_c   1.000
_cell.angle_alpha   90.00
_cell.angle_beta   90.00
_cell.angle_gamma   90.00
#
_symmetry.space_group_name_H-M   'P 1'
#
loop_
_entity.id
_entity.type
_entity.pdbx_description
1 polymer ?
#
loop_
_entity_poly.entity_id
_entity_poly.type
_entity_poly.pdbx_seq_one_letter_code
_entity_poly.pdbx_strand_id
1 'polypeptide(L)' 'MSLHQLKQVAEAADSVALRHDYLKKTLTARVYDVARETELERAPNLSARLRNPVYLKR' A
#
# COMPACT_ATOMS: atom_id res chain seq x y z
N MET A 1 18.53 -26.80 17.38
CA MET A 1 17.92 -25.51 16.96
C MET A 1 17.11 -24.98 18.14
N SER A 2 17.34 -23.74 18.56
CA SER A 2 16.74 -23.18 19.78
C SER A 2 15.22 -23.04 19.64
N LEU A 3 14.45 -23.43 20.68
CA LEU A 3 12.99 -23.26 20.74
C LEU A 3 12.56 -21.80 20.56
N HIS A 4 13.42 -20.85 20.91
CA HIS A 4 13.18 -19.42 20.69
C HIS A 4 13.12 -19.08 19.19
N GLN A 5 13.94 -19.75 18.39
CA GLN A 5 14.03 -19.51 16.95
C GLN A 5 12.81 -20.07 16.20
N LEU A 6 12.23 -21.18 16.67
CA LEU A 6 10.99 -21.72 16.10
C LEU A 6 9.78 -20.80 16.36
N LYS A 7 9.70 -20.20 17.56
CA LYS A 7 8.65 -19.21 17.86
C LYS A 7 8.78 -17.94 17.02
N GLN A 8 10.01 -17.45 16.82
CA GLN A 8 10.27 -16.25 16.03
C GLN A 8 9.91 -16.43 14.54
N VAL A 9 10.14 -17.63 13.98
CA VAL A 9 9.74 -17.96 12.59
C VAL A 9 8.21 -17.98 12.45
N ALA A 10 7.48 -18.50 13.44
CA ALA A 10 6.02 -18.54 13.41
C ALA A 10 5.40 -17.13 13.48
N GLU A 11 5.92 -16.25 14.34
CA GLU A 11 5.45 -14.87 14.48
C GLU A 11 5.75 -14.02 13.24
N ALA A 12 6.92 -14.23 12.61
CA ALA A 12 7.25 -13.59 11.35
C ALA A 12 6.31 -14.04 10.22
N ALA A 13 5.98 -15.33 10.14
CA ALA A 13 5.06 -15.87 9.15
C ALA A 13 3.64 -15.30 9.30
N ASP A 14 3.16 -15.15 10.53
CA ASP A 14 1.84 -14.56 10.82
C ASP A 14 1.79 -13.07 10.43
N SER A 15 2.87 -12.31 10.68
CA SER A 15 2.99 -10.92 10.24
C SER A 15 3.02 -10.74 8.71
N VAL A 16 3.52 -11.75 7.98
CA VAL A 16 3.55 -11.76 6.52
C VAL A 16 2.18 -12.14 5.97
N ALA A 17 1.49 -13.09 6.60
CA ALA A 17 0.11 -13.45 6.28
C ALA A 17 -0.83 -12.24 6.44
N LEU A 18 -0.74 -11.51 7.56
CA LEU A 18 -1.52 -10.28 7.78
C LEU A 18 -1.26 -9.19 6.72
N ARG A 19 0.00 -9.06 6.26
CA ARG A 19 0.35 -8.12 5.17
C ARG A 19 -0.29 -8.53 3.84
N HIS A 20 -0.35 -9.83 3.56
CA HIS A 20 -0.98 -10.36 2.34
C HIS A 20 -2.52 -10.32 2.38
N ASP A 21 -3.13 -10.38 3.56
CA ASP A 21 -4.59 -10.32 3.70
C ASP A 21 -5.17 -8.99 3.21
N TYR A 22 -4.49 -7.88 3.51
CA TYR A 22 -4.91 -6.56 3.00
C TYR A 22 -4.72 -6.43 1.49
N LEU A 23 -3.63 -6.98 0.94
CA LEU A 23 -3.43 -6.99 -0.51
C LEU A 23 -4.57 -7.73 -1.21
N LYS A 24 -4.92 -8.92 -0.70
CA LYS A 24 -6.04 -9.71 -1.23
C LYS A 24 -7.36 -8.93 -1.15
N LYS A 25 -7.65 -8.28 -0.02
CA LYS A 25 -8.85 -7.45 0.17
C LYS A 25 -8.88 -6.25 -0.78
N THR A 26 -7.77 -5.55 -0.98
CA THR A 26 -7.69 -4.38 -1.88
C THR A 26 -7.93 -4.78 -3.33
N LEU A 27 -7.35 -5.88 -3.78
CA LEU A 27 -7.47 -6.34 -5.17
C LEU A 27 -8.86 -6.90 -5.51
N THR A 28 -9.58 -7.47 -4.53
CA THR A 28 -10.91 -8.07 -4.75
C THR A 28 -12.07 -7.16 -4.38
N ALA A 29 -11.80 -5.99 -3.80
CA ALA A 29 -12.85 -5.05 -3.42
C ALA A 29 -13.59 -4.50 -4.64
N ARG A 30 -14.92 -4.56 -4.60
CA ARG A 30 -15.80 -4.02 -5.66
C ARG A 30 -16.03 -2.51 -5.49
N VAL A 31 -14.95 -1.74 -5.40
CA VAL A 31 -15.02 -0.29 -5.20
C VAL A 31 -15.55 0.43 -6.44
N TYR A 32 -15.32 -0.12 -7.63
CA TYR A 32 -15.70 0.49 -8.90
C TYR A 32 -17.18 0.39 -9.25
N ASP A 33 -17.95 -0.37 -8.46
CA ASP A 33 -19.41 -0.40 -8.59
C ASP A 33 -20.02 0.99 -8.31
N VAL A 34 -19.33 1.82 -7.52
CA VAL A 34 -19.77 3.17 -7.13
C VAL A 34 -18.69 4.23 -7.36
N ALA A 35 -17.43 3.90 -7.11
CA ALA A 35 -16.31 4.83 -7.27
C ALA A 35 -15.77 4.79 -8.71
N ARG A 36 -15.18 5.91 -9.15
CA ARG A 36 -14.37 5.97 -10.35
C ARG A 36 -12.93 6.27 -9.97
N GLU A 37 -11.99 5.82 -10.79
CA GLU A 37 -10.62 6.29 -10.66
C GLU A 37 -10.57 7.80 -10.92
N THR A 38 -9.97 8.53 -9.99
CA THR A 38 -9.76 9.97 -10.12
C THR A 38 -8.42 10.29 -10.75
N GLU A 39 -8.33 11.42 -11.43
CA GLU A 39 -7.11 11.84 -12.13
C GLU A 39 -5.93 12.03 -11.19
N LEU A 40 -4.74 11.70 -11.70
CA LEU A 40 -3.46 12.03 -11.07
C LEU A 40 -2.86 13.26 -11.77
N GLU A 41 -3.07 14.43 -11.20
CA GLU A 41 -2.70 15.69 -11.82
C GLU A 41 -1.29 16.14 -11.40
N ARG A 42 -0.46 16.54 -12.37
CA ARG A 42 0.84 17.14 -12.07
C ARG A 42 0.68 18.56 -11.55
N ALA A 43 1.32 18.90 -10.43
CA ALA A 43 1.31 20.25 -9.85
C ALA A 43 2.58 21.03 -10.23
N PRO A 44 2.60 21.79 -11.34
CA PRO A 44 3.83 22.40 -11.87
C PRO A 44 4.47 23.41 -10.92
N ASN A 45 3.67 24.29 -10.31
CA ASN A 45 4.18 25.33 -9.40
C ASN A 45 4.80 24.73 -8.14
N LEU A 46 4.14 23.73 -7.55
CA LEU A 46 4.65 23.06 -6.36
C LEU A 46 5.88 22.22 -6.69
N SER A 47 5.88 21.57 -7.86
CA SER A 47 7.02 20.80 -8.34
C SER A 47 8.26 21.68 -8.54
N ALA A 48 8.09 22.85 -9.15
CA ALA A 48 9.16 23.82 -9.34
C ALA A 48 9.68 24.34 -7.99
N ARG A 49 8.78 24.66 -7.05
CA ARG A 49 9.15 25.19 -5.73
C ARG A 49 9.92 24.17 -4.88
N LEU A 50 9.51 22.90 -4.92
CA LEU A 50 10.16 21.83 -4.15
C LEU A 50 11.31 21.14 -4.89
N ARG A 51 11.52 21.50 -6.16
CA ARG A 51 12.47 20.84 -7.08
C ARG A 51 12.28 19.31 -7.13
N ASN A 52 11.03 18.86 -7.08
CA ASN A 52 10.64 17.45 -7.14
C ASN A 52 9.35 17.30 -7.94
N PRO A 53 9.12 16.21 -8.67
CA PRO A 53 7.82 15.94 -9.30
C PRO A 53 6.74 15.75 -8.24
N VAL A 54 5.77 16.64 -8.20
CA VAL A 54 4.61 16.54 -7.30
C VAL A 54 3.35 16.31 -8.09
N TYR A 55 2.59 15.31 -7.68
CA TYR A 55 1.31 14.92 -8.25
C TYR A 55 0.23 14.94 -7.17
N LEU A 56 -0.98 15.30 -7.56
CA LEU A 56 -2.16 15.35 -6.70
C LEU A 56 -3.16 14.30 -7.17
N LYS A 57 -3.57 13.41 -6.27
CA LYS A 57 -4.72 12.52 -6.50
C LYS A 57 -5.98 13.29 -6.12
N ARG A 58 -6.88 13.51 -7.09
CA ARG A 58 -8.12 14.26 -6.87
C ARG A 58 -9.25 13.38 -6.34
#